data_AF-A0A672ZVN3-F1
#
_entry.id   AF-A0A672ZVN3-F1
#
_cell.length_a   1.000
_cell.length_b   1.000
_cell.length_c   1.000
_cell.angle_alpha   90.00
_cell.angle_beta   90.00
_cell.angle_gamma   90.00
#
_symmetry.space_group_name_H-M   'P 1'
#
loop_
_entity.id
_entity.type
_entity.pdbx_description
1 polymer ?
#
loop_
_entity_poly.entity_id
_entity_poly.type
_entity_poly.pdbx_seq_one_letter_code
_entity_poly.pdbx_strand_id
1 'polypeptide(L)'
;PPPRSLGCSPFLALISSTLLTQGQNCPSSCLCPDHHTVDCTGKGLTHVPDSIPLDVRRLLLSNNWIPWIPSDFLVLYSDLVYLDLRNNSLSLLEPGTLSTSSRLVFLDLGSNNLTEIPSGTFGESRSLIKLRLGNNPHLTMMGKDAFIGLTSLRELELERNGFTELDVSVLEPLPSLRKLRLEGNPWLCNCHFAKLFVWLTENRHKLPTGMEGIECSLPLNGRRIPLSLLSEDSFRECRGTLTLTDYLIVIFSGISVSVAAIMASFFLASTVHCFQRFSKGSKGDDDDGSD
;
A
#
# COMPACT_ATOMS: atom_id res chain seq x y z
N PRO A 1 -32.45 43.86 -75.44
CA PRO A 1 -31.99 42.46 -75.25
C PRO A 1 -30.91 42.39 -74.15
N PRO A 2 -31.21 41.78 -72.99
CA PRO A 2 -30.28 41.67 -71.85
C PRO A 2 -29.36 40.44 -72.02
N PRO A 3 -28.42 40.22 -71.08
CA PRO A 3 -28.76 39.24 -70.04
C PRO A 3 -28.41 39.67 -68.61
N ARG A 4 -29.13 39.02 -67.70
CA ARG A 4 -29.08 39.07 -66.24
C ARG A 4 -28.07 38.05 -65.70
N SER A 5 -27.43 38.34 -64.56
CA SER A 5 -27.08 37.38 -63.50
C SER A 5 -26.66 38.17 -62.25
N LEU A 6 -27.50 38.35 -61.23
CA LEU A 6 -27.64 37.51 -60.03
C LEU A 6 -26.30 37.11 -59.38
N GLY A 7 -26.11 37.48 -58.11
CA GLY A 7 -25.16 36.76 -57.23
C GLY A 7 -24.63 37.52 -56.02
N CYS A 8 -25.41 37.49 -54.93
CA CYS A 8 -25.05 37.50 -53.50
C CYS A 8 -23.77 38.21 -52.99
N SER A 9 -24.00 39.21 -52.14
CA SER A 9 -23.09 39.67 -51.08
C SER A 9 -22.93 38.58 -49.99
N PRO A 10 -21.71 38.23 -49.54
CA PRO A 10 -21.56 37.40 -48.36
C PRO A 10 -21.52 38.27 -47.10
N PHE A 11 -22.40 37.94 -46.16
CA PHE A 11 -22.35 38.37 -44.78
C PHE A 11 -21.03 37.93 -44.14
N LEU A 12 -20.34 38.86 -43.48
CA LEU A 12 -19.25 38.58 -42.56
C LEU A 12 -19.80 37.88 -41.30
N ALA A 13 -19.77 36.55 -41.29
CA ALA A 13 -19.86 35.77 -40.06
C ALA A 13 -18.42 35.47 -39.60
N LEU A 14 -17.91 36.29 -38.69
CA LEU A 14 -16.70 35.99 -37.90
C LEU A 14 -17.03 34.85 -36.95
N ILE A 15 -16.90 33.61 -37.42
CA ILE A 15 -16.86 32.44 -36.53
C ILE A 15 -15.47 32.44 -35.90
N SER A 16 -15.43 32.65 -34.59
CA SER A 16 -14.26 32.48 -33.74
C SER A 16 -13.79 31.02 -33.83
N SER A 17 -12.89 30.73 -34.77
CA SER A 17 -12.13 29.50 -34.76
C SER A 17 -10.92 29.72 -33.86
N THR A 18 -11.06 29.37 -32.58
CA THR A 18 -9.90 28.96 -31.78
C THR A 18 -9.29 27.77 -32.50
N LEU A 19 -8.29 28.03 -33.34
CA LEU A 19 -7.37 27.01 -33.83
C LEU A 19 -6.67 26.44 -32.62
N LEU A 20 -7.24 25.36 -32.07
CA LEU A 20 -6.51 24.42 -31.24
C LEU A 20 -5.36 23.93 -32.11
N THR A 21 -4.14 24.33 -31.72
CA THR A 21 -2.91 23.86 -32.33
C THR A 21 -2.92 22.34 -32.30
N GLN A 22 -3.07 21.73 -33.48
CA GLN A 22 -2.93 20.30 -33.66
C GLN A 22 -1.47 19.96 -33.36
N GLY A 23 -1.19 19.56 -32.11
CA GLY A 23 0.13 19.07 -31.72
C GLY A 23 0.50 17.91 -32.64
N GLN A 24 1.70 17.97 -33.24
CA GLN A 24 2.10 17.09 -34.34
C GLN A 24 2.10 15.57 -34.03
N ASN A 25 1.87 15.16 -32.77
CA ASN A 25 1.92 13.76 -32.34
C ASN A 25 0.72 13.34 -31.45
N CYS A 26 -0.44 14.00 -31.57
CA CYS A 26 -1.61 13.62 -30.79
C CYS A 26 -2.28 12.33 -31.36
N PRO A 27 -2.64 11.33 -30.52
CA PRO A 27 -3.39 10.17 -30.99
C PRO A 27 -4.72 10.61 -31.63
N SER A 28 -5.08 10.01 -32.76
CA SER A 28 -6.28 10.40 -33.54
C SER A 28 -7.60 10.28 -32.77
N SER A 29 -7.67 9.35 -31.82
CA SER A 29 -8.84 9.13 -30.96
C SER A 29 -8.89 10.09 -29.76
N CYS A 30 -7.85 10.87 -29.51
CA CYS A 30 -7.68 11.66 -28.30
C CYS A 30 -7.59 13.16 -28.59
N LEU A 31 -7.72 13.95 -27.52
CA LEU A 31 -7.56 15.40 -27.53
C LEU A 31 -6.27 15.74 -26.80
N CYS A 32 -5.47 16.67 -27.33
CA CYS A 32 -4.26 17.14 -26.68
C CYS A 32 -4.41 18.65 -26.43
N PRO A 33 -4.89 19.06 -25.23
CA PRO A 33 -5.10 20.47 -24.90
C PRO A 33 -3.79 21.28 -24.86
N ASP A 34 -2.69 20.62 -24.47
CA ASP A 34 -1.35 21.17 -24.39
C ASP A 34 -0.32 20.10 -24.79
N HIS A 35 0.95 20.48 -24.92
CA HIS A 35 2.02 19.61 -25.39
C HIS A 35 2.31 18.41 -24.49
N HIS A 36 1.93 18.45 -23.20
CA HIS A 36 2.23 17.41 -22.22
C HIS A 36 0.99 16.71 -21.67
N THR A 37 -0.20 17.04 -22.19
CA THR A 37 -1.48 16.47 -21.77
C THR A 37 -2.13 15.74 -22.93
N VAL A 38 -2.45 14.47 -22.72
CA VAL A 38 -3.24 13.64 -23.63
C VAL A 38 -4.52 13.23 -22.93
N ASP A 39 -5.65 13.64 -23.49
CA ASP A 39 -7.00 13.32 -23.00
C ASP A 39 -7.75 12.39 -23.95
N CYS A 40 -7.85 11.14 -23.53
CA CYS A 40 -8.54 10.06 -24.21
C CYS A 40 -9.80 9.61 -23.44
N THR A 41 -10.37 10.49 -22.60
CA THR A 41 -11.50 10.15 -21.75
C THR A 41 -12.75 9.80 -22.57
N GLY A 42 -13.42 8.69 -22.24
CA GLY A 42 -14.73 8.37 -22.83
C GLY A 42 -14.71 8.01 -24.31
N LYS A 43 -13.57 7.53 -24.82
CA LYS A 43 -13.36 7.25 -26.25
C LYS A 43 -13.66 5.79 -26.64
N GLY A 44 -14.09 4.96 -25.69
CA GLY A 44 -14.38 3.55 -25.92
C GLY A 44 -13.12 2.73 -26.22
N LEU A 45 -11.97 3.14 -25.69
CA LEU A 45 -10.69 2.45 -25.93
C LEU A 45 -10.70 1.08 -25.27
N THR A 46 -10.24 0.06 -26.00
CA THR A 46 -10.07 -1.32 -25.51
C THR A 46 -8.62 -1.66 -25.16
N HIS A 47 -7.70 -0.77 -25.46
CA HIS A 47 -6.27 -0.88 -25.18
C HIS A 47 -5.71 0.54 -25.00
N VAL A 48 -4.53 0.63 -24.39
CA VAL A 48 -3.81 1.90 -24.28
C VAL A 48 -3.30 2.29 -25.69
N PRO A 49 -3.48 3.53 -26.16
CA PRO A 49 -3.02 3.95 -27.49
C PRO A 49 -1.49 3.85 -27.66
N ASP A 50 -1.02 3.36 -28.81
CA ASP A 50 0.43 3.22 -29.08
C ASP A 50 1.12 4.55 -29.42
N SER A 51 0.37 5.54 -29.95
CA SER A 51 0.92 6.79 -30.48
C SER A 51 0.88 7.94 -29.46
N ILE A 52 1.28 7.69 -28.22
CA ILE A 52 1.32 8.73 -27.17
C ILE A 52 2.71 9.40 -27.20
N PRO A 53 2.79 10.75 -27.16
CA PRO A 53 4.06 11.45 -27.03
C PRO A 53 4.86 10.99 -25.80
N LEU A 54 6.16 10.73 -25.98
CA LEU A 54 7.02 10.23 -24.90
C LEU A 54 7.23 11.23 -23.76
N ASP A 55 7.06 12.52 -24.02
CA ASP A 55 7.17 13.62 -23.06
C ASP A 55 5.83 13.96 -22.37
N VAL A 56 4.83 13.08 -22.50
CA VAL A 56 3.54 13.24 -21.81
C VAL A 56 3.74 13.25 -20.29
N ARG A 57 3.11 14.21 -19.62
CA ARG A 57 3.13 14.34 -18.16
C ARG A 57 1.76 14.05 -17.55
N ARG A 58 0.69 14.28 -18.31
CA ARG A 58 -0.68 14.06 -17.88
C ARG A 58 -1.42 13.22 -18.91
N LEU A 59 -1.81 12.02 -18.50
CA LEU A 59 -2.52 11.07 -19.35
C LEU A 59 -3.86 10.73 -18.73
N LEU A 60 -4.95 11.07 -19.44
CA LEU A 60 -6.32 10.83 -19.03
C LEU A 60 -6.92 9.73 -19.91
N LEU A 61 -7.11 8.55 -19.33
CA LEU A 61 -7.67 7.36 -19.98
C LEU A 61 -8.95 6.89 -19.30
N SER A 62 -9.59 7.76 -18.52
CA SER A 62 -10.80 7.42 -17.75
C SER A 62 -12.02 7.10 -18.63
N ASN A 63 -12.96 6.33 -18.11
CA ASN A 63 -14.21 5.97 -18.80
C ASN A 63 -13.97 5.25 -20.14
N ASN A 64 -13.07 4.28 -20.16
CA ASN A 64 -12.81 3.43 -21.32
C ASN A 64 -13.04 1.95 -20.93
N TRP A 65 -12.63 1.01 -21.78
CA TRP A 65 -12.79 -0.43 -21.55
C TRP A 65 -11.42 -1.13 -21.57
N ILE A 66 -10.38 -0.47 -21.04
CA ILE A 66 -9.02 -1.00 -21.06
C ILE A 66 -8.91 -2.14 -20.02
N PRO A 67 -8.55 -3.37 -20.43
CA PRO A 67 -8.51 -4.55 -19.55
C PRO A 67 -7.17 -4.77 -18.84
N TRP A 68 -6.06 -4.30 -19.41
CA TRP A 68 -4.71 -4.38 -18.80
C TRP A 68 -3.82 -3.22 -19.27
N ILE A 69 -2.75 -2.99 -18.52
CA ILE A 69 -1.68 -2.05 -18.88
C ILE A 69 -0.47 -2.88 -19.28
N PRO A 70 0.14 -2.68 -20.46
CA PRO A 70 1.38 -3.34 -20.83
C PRO A 70 2.50 -3.03 -19.83
N SER A 71 3.33 -4.01 -19.49
CA SER A 71 4.41 -3.86 -18.50
C SER A 71 5.48 -2.84 -18.92
N ASP A 72 5.70 -2.68 -20.21
CA ASP A 72 6.65 -1.74 -20.81
C ASP A 72 6.10 -0.32 -20.97
N PHE A 73 4.78 -0.15 -20.88
CA PHE A 73 4.12 1.15 -21.04
C PHE A 73 4.76 2.22 -20.15
N LEU A 74 4.84 1.96 -18.85
CA LEU A 74 5.32 2.93 -17.87
C LEU A 74 6.85 3.00 -17.79
N VAL A 75 7.55 2.10 -18.47
CA VAL A 75 8.99 2.21 -18.72
C VAL A 75 9.26 3.27 -19.79
N LEU A 76 8.44 3.29 -20.85
CA LEU A 76 8.54 4.29 -21.90
C LEU A 76 8.15 5.70 -21.42
N TYR A 77 7.08 5.82 -20.64
CA TYR A 77 6.53 7.12 -20.21
C TYR A 77 7.03 7.55 -18.82
N SER A 78 8.35 7.59 -18.63
CA SER A 78 8.99 7.90 -17.35
C SER A 78 8.73 9.34 -16.82
N ASP A 79 8.32 10.26 -17.69
CA ASP A 79 7.98 11.65 -17.35
C ASP A 79 6.53 11.85 -16.87
N LEU A 80 5.73 10.77 -16.81
CA LEU A 80 4.36 10.84 -16.32
C LEU A 80 4.30 11.34 -14.87
N VAL A 81 3.46 12.33 -14.65
CA VAL A 81 3.15 12.94 -13.35
C VAL A 81 1.73 12.60 -12.90
N TYR A 82 0.81 12.48 -13.85
CA TYR A 82 -0.61 12.27 -13.58
C TYR A 82 -1.17 11.20 -14.53
N LEU A 83 -1.71 10.12 -13.96
CA LEU A 83 -2.35 9.04 -14.71
C LEU A 83 -3.74 8.77 -14.14
N ASP A 84 -4.78 8.97 -14.96
CA ASP A 84 -6.17 8.64 -14.63
C ASP A 84 -6.65 7.46 -15.50
N LEU A 85 -6.82 6.30 -14.87
CA LEU A 85 -7.34 5.06 -15.45
C LEU A 85 -8.66 4.65 -14.81
N ARG A 86 -9.35 5.58 -14.14
CA ARG A 86 -10.62 5.32 -13.47
C ARG A 86 -11.70 4.87 -14.44
N ASN A 87 -12.59 4.01 -13.96
CA ASN A 87 -13.73 3.52 -14.74
C ASN A 87 -13.27 2.87 -16.05
N ASN A 88 -12.42 1.84 -15.89
CA ASN A 88 -11.96 0.95 -16.94
C ASN A 88 -12.28 -0.50 -16.53
N SER A 89 -11.76 -1.48 -17.28
CA SER A 89 -11.98 -2.91 -17.03
C SER A 89 -10.71 -3.60 -16.50
N LEU A 90 -9.80 -2.86 -15.85
CA LEU A 90 -8.53 -3.40 -15.40
C LEU A 90 -8.75 -4.51 -14.38
N SER A 91 -8.23 -5.72 -14.66
CA SER A 91 -8.39 -6.88 -13.77
C SER A 91 -7.14 -7.23 -12.98
N LEU A 92 -5.95 -7.01 -13.56
CA LEU A 92 -4.67 -7.35 -12.98
C LEU A 92 -3.66 -6.22 -13.22
N LEU A 93 -2.75 -6.03 -12.27
CA LEU A 93 -1.55 -5.22 -12.43
C LEU A 93 -0.35 -6.15 -12.29
N GLU A 94 0.57 -6.12 -13.24
CA GLU A 94 1.78 -6.93 -13.14
C GLU A 94 2.73 -6.32 -12.08
N PRO A 95 3.50 -7.16 -11.36
CA PRO A 95 4.54 -6.65 -10.47
C PRO A 95 5.51 -5.75 -11.23
N GLY A 96 5.81 -4.59 -10.65
CA GLY A 96 6.73 -3.63 -11.26
C GLY A 96 6.15 -2.80 -12.40
N THR A 97 4.86 -2.95 -12.78
CA THR A 97 4.21 -2.11 -13.79
C THR A 97 4.44 -0.62 -13.54
N LEU A 98 4.48 -0.15 -12.28
CA LEU A 98 4.70 1.27 -11.92
C LEU A 98 6.07 1.56 -11.32
N SER A 99 7.00 0.60 -11.34
CA SER A 99 8.29 0.71 -10.67
C SER A 99 9.21 1.80 -11.24
N THR A 100 9.10 2.07 -12.55
CA THR A 100 9.94 3.04 -13.28
C THR A 100 9.38 4.46 -13.27
N SER A 101 8.12 4.66 -12.89
CA SER A 101 7.43 5.95 -12.90
C SER A 101 7.82 6.81 -11.69
N SER A 102 9.09 7.19 -11.63
CA SER A 102 9.68 7.95 -10.52
C SER A 102 9.10 9.35 -10.33
N ARG A 103 8.46 9.93 -11.35
CA ARG A 103 7.84 11.26 -11.33
C ARG A 103 6.33 11.25 -11.11
N LEU A 104 5.73 10.06 -11.04
CA LEU A 104 4.28 9.94 -10.90
C LEU A 104 3.86 10.46 -9.53
N VAL A 105 2.96 11.45 -9.53
CA VAL A 105 2.46 12.11 -8.32
C VAL A 105 1.04 11.64 -8.01
N PHE A 106 0.25 11.38 -9.04
CA PHE A 106 -1.16 10.99 -8.91
C PHE A 106 -1.46 9.78 -9.80
N LEU A 107 -2.07 8.77 -9.19
CA LEU A 107 -2.55 7.58 -9.87
C LEU A 107 -3.99 7.26 -9.43
N ASP A 108 -4.90 7.22 -10.40
CA ASP A 108 -6.29 6.80 -10.20
C ASP A 108 -6.58 5.49 -10.92
N LEU A 109 -6.79 4.43 -10.14
CA LEU A 109 -7.19 3.09 -10.58
C LEU A 109 -8.59 2.74 -10.06
N GLY A 110 -9.35 3.74 -9.59
CA GLY A 110 -10.66 3.49 -9.00
C GLY A 110 -11.71 3.03 -10.01
N SER A 111 -12.77 2.37 -9.53
CA SER A 111 -13.84 1.85 -10.41
C SER A 111 -13.32 0.93 -11.52
N ASN A 112 -12.45 -0.01 -11.17
CA ASN A 112 -11.95 -1.07 -12.07
C ASN A 112 -12.41 -2.44 -11.55
N ASN A 113 -11.85 -3.51 -12.10
CA ASN A 113 -12.15 -4.89 -11.74
C ASN A 113 -10.95 -5.60 -11.09
N LEU A 114 -10.10 -4.84 -10.39
CA LEU A 114 -8.87 -5.37 -9.80
C LEU A 114 -9.19 -6.44 -8.75
N THR A 115 -8.44 -7.53 -8.74
CA THR A 115 -8.61 -8.63 -7.77
C THR A 115 -7.56 -8.62 -6.67
N GLU A 116 -6.33 -8.23 -7.02
CA GLU A 116 -5.20 -8.16 -6.10
C GLU A 116 -4.26 -7.01 -6.47
N ILE A 117 -3.51 -6.54 -5.47
CA ILE A 117 -2.34 -5.67 -5.67
C ILE A 117 -1.09 -6.45 -5.27
N PRO A 118 -0.32 -6.97 -6.23
CA PRO A 118 0.91 -7.71 -5.93
C PRO A 118 1.97 -6.87 -5.22
N SER A 119 2.82 -7.54 -4.44
CA SER A 119 4.02 -6.90 -3.87
C SER A 119 4.91 -6.31 -4.96
N GLY A 120 5.45 -5.11 -4.73
CA GLY A 120 6.33 -4.45 -5.71
C GLY A 120 5.64 -3.85 -6.93
N THR A 121 4.30 -3.86 -7.02
CA THR A 121 3.54 -3.21 -8.11
C THR A 121 3.96 -1.76 -8.31
N PHE A 122 4.11 -1.01 -7.21
CA PHE A 122 4.48 0.41 -7.23
C PHE A 122 6.00 0.67 -7.13
N GLY A 123 6.81 -0.38 -6.94
CA GLY A 123 8.27 -0.29 -6.81
C GLY A 123 8.74 0.85 -5.88
N GLU A 124 9.74 1.62 -6.30
CA GLU A 124 10.22 2.80 -5.57
C GLU A 124 9.61 4.10 -6.09
N SER A 125 8.28 4.17 -6.28
CA SER A 125 7.61 5.41 -6.68
C SER A 125 7.57 6.43 -5.53
N ARG A 126 8.74 7.03 -5.25
CA ARG A 126 8.95 7.98 -4.14
C ARG A 126 8.21 9.30 -4.33
N SER A 127 7.76 9.62 -5.54
CA SER A 127 7.04 10.87 -5.83
C SER A 127 5.52 10.74 -5.71
N LEU A 128 4.99 9.52 -5.54
CA LEU A 128 3.55 9.30 -5.51
C LEU A 128 2.97 9.93 -4.25
N ILE A 129 2.06 10.90 -4.43
CA ILE A 129 1.40 11.64 -3.34
C ILE A 129 -0.01 11.09 -3.10
N LYS A 130 -0.69 10.68 -4.16
CA LYS A 130 -2.09 10.25 -4.09
C LYS A 130 -2.33 9.01 -4.94
N LEU A 131 -2.84 7.98 -4.28
CA LEU A 131 -3.19 6.69 -4.87
C LEU A 131 -4.65 6.37 -4.59
N ARG A 132 -5.41 6.14 -5.67
CA ARG A 132 -6.81 5.72 -5.58
C ARG A 132 -7.00 4.32 -6.11
N LEU A 133 -7.50 3.46 -5.24
CA LEU A 133 -7.81 2.06 -5.51
C LEU A 133 -9.27 1.72 -5.14
N GLY A 134 -10.08 2.71 -4.77
CA GLY A 134 -11.45 2.48 -4.32
C GLY A 134 -12.42 2.09 -5.43
N ASN A 135 -13.56 1.50 -5.06
CA ASN A 135 -14.58 0.96 -5.96
C ASN A 135 -14.08 -0.17 -6.89
N ASN A 136 -13.17 -1.02 -6.40
CA ASN A 136 -12.78 -2.28 -7.01
C ASN A 136 -13.42 -3.44 -6.20
N PRO A 137 -14.66 -3.85 -6.50
CA PRO A 137 -15.42 -4.76 -5.63
C PRO A 137 -14.80 -6.16 -5.47
N HIS A 138 -13.95 -6.57 -6.42
CA HIS A 138 -13.25 -7.86 -6.39
C HIS A 138 -11.86 -7.78 -5.75
N LEU A 139 -11.41 -6.59 -5.33
CA LEU A 139 -10.11 -6.41 -4.73
C LEU A 139 -10.15 -6.88 -3.27
N THR A 140 -9.69 -8.11 -3.03
CA THR A 140 -9.73 -8.76 -1.72
C THR A 140 -8.34 -8.95 -1.10
N MET A 141 -7.29 -8.92 -1.92
CA MET A 141 -5.93 -9.24 -1.50
C MET A 141 -4.94 -8.11 -1.79
N MET A 142 -4.00 -7.91 -0.87
CA MET A 142 -2.91 -6.96 -0.98
C MET A 142 -1.61 -7.62 -0.55
N GLY A 143 -0.58 -7.51 -1.39
CA GLY A 143 0.75 -8.00 -1.05
C GLY A 143 1.32 -7.27 0.17
N LYS A 144 2.01 -8.01 1.05
CA LYS A 144 2.66 -7.48 2.27
C LYS A 144 3.60 -6.29 2.00
N ASP A 145 4.20 -6.28 0.81
CA ASP A 145 5.19 -5.28 0.40
C ASP A 145 4.65 -4.39 -0.73
N ALA A 146 3.32 -4.32 -0.90
CA ALA A 146 2.70 -3.59 -1.99
C ALA A 146 3.08 -2.09 -1.95
N PHE A 147 3.08 -1.48 -0.77
CA PHE A 147 3.32 -0.05 -0.59
C PHE A 147 4.75 0.32 -0.15
N ILE A 148 5.68 -0.64 -0.15
CA ILE A 148 7.09 -0.34 0.13
C ILE A 148 7.59 0.68 -0.91
N GLY A 149 8.34 1.69 -0.45
CA GLY A 149 8.92 2.72 -1.32
C GLY A 149 8.04 3.96 -1.54
N LEU A 150 6.76 3.92 -1.18
CA LEU A 150 5.80 5.03 -1.30
C LEU A 150 5.95 6.10 -0.20
N THR A 151 7.17 6.59 0.00
CA THR A 151 7.53 7.46 1.14
C THR A 151 6.85 8.83 1.14
N SER A 152 6.46 9.34 -0.03
CA SER A 152 5.75 10.62 -0.17
C SER A 152 4.23 10.50 -0.19
N LEU A 153 3.68 9.28 -0.09
CA LEU A 153 2.24 9.07 -0.21
C LEU A 153 1.50 9.73 0.95
N ARG A 154 0.53 10.59 0.62
CA ARG A 154 -0.27 11.38 1.57
C ARG A 154 -1.71 10.93 1.61
N GLU A 155 -2.26 10.50 0.48
CA GLU A 155 -3.66 10.10 0.35
C GLU A 155 -3.76 8.70 -0.27
N LEU A 156 -4.35 7.78 0.48
CA LEU A 156 -4.63 6.41 0.06
C LEU A 156 -6.14 6.16 0.17
N GLU A 157 -6.77 5.88 -0.96
CA GLU A 157 -8.21 5.63 -1.08
C GLU A 157 -8.44 4.14 -1.40
N LEU A 158 -8.93 3.37 -0.43
CA LEU A 158 -9.23 1.93 -0.50
C LEU A 158 -10.70 1.63 -0.21
N GLU A 159 -11.58 2.63 -0.27
CA GLU A 159 -13.01 2.48 0.01
C GLU A 159 -13.72 1.59 -1.03
N ARG A 160 -14.78 0.91 -0.61
CA ARG A 160 -15.68 0.13 -1.48
C ARG A 160 -14.94 -0.92 -2.32
N ASN A 161 -14.00 -1.62 -1.69
CA ASN A 161 -13.35 -2.80 -2.24
C ASN A 161 -13.91 -4.07 -1.58
N GLY A 162 -13.26 -5.21 -1.79
CA GLY A 162 -13.65 -6.51 -1.25
C GLY A 162 -12.87 -6.92 0.01
N PHE A 163 -12.17 -6.00 0.68
CA PHE A 163 -11.29 -6.38 1.79
C PHE A 163 -12.07 -6.88 3.02
N THR A 164 -11.74 -8.10 3.45
CA THR A 164 -12.21 -8.66 4.73
C THR A 164 -11.22 -8.39 5.86
N GLU A 165 -9.94 -8.30 5.54
CA GLU A 165 -8.85 -7.97 6.44
C GLU A 165 -7.75 -7.20 5.69
N LEU A 166 -6.94 -6.45 6.43
CA LEU A 166 -5.78 -5.73 5.89
C LEU A 166 -4.68 -5.78 6.94
N ASP A 167 -3.53 -6.33 6.57
CA ASP A 167 -2.38 -6.39 7.45
C ASP A 167 -1.82 -4.98 7.68
N VAL A 168 -1.61 -4.61 8.95
CA VAL A 168 -1.10 -3.29 9.33
C VAL A 168 0.31 -3.04 8.78
N SER A 169 1.10 -4.10 8.59
CA SER A 169 2.46 -4.01 8.05
C SER A 169 2.51 -3.37 6.65
N VAL A 170 1.43 -3.37 5.87
CA VAL A 170 1.40 -2.67 4.58
C VAL A 170 1.29 -1.15 4.74
N LEU A 171 0.80 -0.67 5.89
CA LEU A 171 0.59 0.75 6.19
C LEU A 171 1.77 1.37 6.97
N GLU A 172 2.54 0.57 7.70
CA GLU A 172 3.73 1.03 8.44
C GLU A 172 4.79 1.74 7.56
N PRO A 173 5.07 1.29 6.32
CA PRO A 173 6.05 1.93 5.42
C PRO A 173 5.63 3.29 4.85
N LEU A 174 4.49 3.86 5.27
CA LEU A 174 3.92 5.10 4.74
C LEU A 174 4.06 6.28 5.73
N PRO A 175 5.27 6.87 5.88
CA PRO A 175 5.53 7.91 6.88
C PRO A 175 4.78 9.23 6.62
N SER A 176 4.48 9.53 5.36
CA SER A 176 3.82 10.78 4.95
C SER A 176 2.29 10.69 4.90
N LEU A 177 1.70 9.55 5.27
CA LEU A 177 0.28 9.30 5.08
C LEU A 177 -0.57 10.22 5.98
N ARG A 178 -1.50 10.95 5.36
CA ARG A 178 -2.39 11.92 6.02
C ARG A 178 -3.85 11.59 5.89
N LYS A 179 -4.25 10.91 4.81
CA LYS A 179 -5.63 10.52 4.56
C LYS A 179 -5.70 9.07 4.14
N LEU A 180 -6.52 8.31 4.84
CA LEU A 180 -6.83 6.92 4.55
C LEU A 180 -8.35 6.75 4.50
N ARG A 181 -8.84 6.11 3.43
CA ARG A 181 -10.26 5.76 3.27
C ARG A 181 -10.39 4.25 3.17
N LEU A 182 -11.28 3.67 3.96
CA LEU A 182 -11.49 2.22 4.11
C LEU A 182 -12.99 1.86 4.17
N GLU A 183 -13.87 2.84 4.03
CA GLU A 183 -15.31 2.71 4.16
C GLU A 183 -15.88 1.76 3.09
N GLY A 184 -16.96 1.06 3.40
CA GLY A 184 -17.65 0.22 2.41
C GLY A 184 -16.92 -1.07 2.01
N ASN A 185 -15.89 -1.48 2.76
CA ASN A 185 -15.30 -2.82 2.65
C ASN A 185 -16.01 -3.81 3.60
N PRO A 186 -16.09 -5.11 3.24
CA PRO A 186 -16.69 -6.16 4.06
C PRO A 186 -15.76 -6.61 5.21
N TRP A 187 -15.29 -5.69 6.05
CA TRP A 187 -14.36 -6.00 7.14
C TRP A 187 -14.92 -7.08 8.08
N LEU A 188 -14.10 -8.05 8.44
CA LEU A 188 -14.46 -9.11 9.38
C LEU A 188 -13.84 -8.81 10.74
N CYS A 189 -14.66 -8.55 11.76
CA CYS A 189 -14.20 -8.24 13.13
C CYS A 189 -13.74 -9.50 13.87
N ASN A 190 -12.60 -10.05 13.42
CA ASN A 190 -11.91 -11.19 14.01
C ASN A 190 -10.56 -10.75 14.62
N CYS A 191 -9.74 -11.73 15.03
CA CYS A 191 -8.43 -11.45 15.62
C CYS A 191 -7.38 -10.92 14.63
N HIS A 192 -7.53 -11.17 13.33
CA HIS A 192 -6.66 -10.58 12.31
C HIS A 192 -6.94 -9.09 12.16
N PHE A 193 -8.22 -8.70 12.18
CA PHE A 193 -8.65 -7.30 12.13
C PHE A 193 -8.31 -6.50 13.40
N ALA A 194 -8.15 -7.16 14.55
CA ALA A 194 -7.85 -6.51 15.83
C ALA A 194 -6.62 -5.58 15.76
N LYS A 195 -5.56 -5.98 15.06
CA LYS A 195 -4.36 -5.15 14.86
C LYS A 195 -4.68 -3.88 14.08
N LEU A 196 -5.45 -4.00 13.00
CA LEU A 196 -5.88 -2.86 12.20
C LEU A 196 -6.78 -1.92 13.00
N PHE A 197 -7.69 -2.46 13.81
CA PHE A 197 -8.54 -1.65 14.68
C PHE A 197 -7.74 -0.80 15.68
N VAL A 198 -6.70 -1.37 16.30
CA VAL A 198 -5.79 -0.63 17.20
C VAL A 198 -5.07 0.47 16.41
N TRP A 199 -4.49 0.13 15.26
CA TRP A 199 -3.80 1.10 14.40
C TRP A 199 -4.72 2.25 13.99
N LEU A 200 -5.96 1.96 13.59
CA LEU A 200 -6.97 2.97 13.21
C LEU A 200 -7.35 3.85 14.41
N THR A 201 -7.41 3.29 15.60
CA THR A 201 -7.69 4.02 16.84
C THR A 201 -6.57 4.99 17.20
N GLU A 202 -5.30 4.57 17.02
CA GLU A 202 -4.14 5.44 17.23
C GLU A 202 -3.99 6.51 16.13
N ASN A 203 -4.44 6.19 14.91
CA ASN A 203 -4.29 7.05 13.74
C ASN A 203 -5.61 7.73 13.30
N ARG A 204 -6.56 7.95 14.22
CA ARG A 204 -7.89 8.53 13.91
C ARG A 204 -7.85 9.83 13.10
N HIS A 205 -6.84 10.67 13.32
CA HIS A 205 -6.64 11.93 12.60
C HIS A 205 -6.39 11.74 11.08
N LYS A 206 -6.00 10.53 10.66
CA LYS A 206 -5.81 10.18 9.23
C LYS A 206 -7.11 9.78 8.53
N LEU A 207 -8.23 9.64 9.24
CA LEU A 207 -9.51 9.19 8.70
C LEU A 207 -10.42 10.40 8.45
N PRO A 208 -10.69 10.81 7.18
CA PRO A 208 -11.47 12.01 6.90
C PRO A 208 -12.93 11.95 7.41
N THR A 209 -13.52 10.76 7.39
CA THR A 209 -14.90 10.48 7.84
C THR A 209 -14.96 9.91 9.26
N GLY A 210 -13.81 9.76 9.92
CA GLY A 210 -13.70 9.10 11.21
C GLY A 210 -13.99 7.60 11.16
N MET A 211 -14.32 7.04 12.34
CA MET A 211 -14.59 5.61 12.51
C MET A 211 -16.06 5.23 12.27
N GLU A 212 -16.95 6.21 12.12
CA GLU A 212 -18.39 5.99 11.94
C GLU A 212 -18.72 5.40 10.57
N GLY A 213 -17.95 5.78 9.53
CA GLY A 213 -18.13 5.28 8.16
C GLY A 213 -17.55 3.89 7.90
N ILE A 214 -16.84 3.31 8.89
CA ILE A 214 -16.22 1.99 8.76
C ILE A 214 -17.05 0.99 9.58
N GLU A 215 -17.59 -0.01 8.91
CA GLU A 215 -18.38 -1.07 9.52
C GLU A 215 -17.64 -2.40 9.37
N CYS A 216 -17.83 -3.30 10.33
CA CYS A 216 -17.38 -4.68 10.23
C CYS A 216 -18.49 -5.67 10.57
N SER A 217 -18.44 -6.87 10.00
CA SER A 217 -19.30 -7.98 10.37
C SER A 217 -18.71 -8.80 11.51
N LEU A 218 -19.52 -9.15 12.50
CA LEU A 218 -19.13 -10.08 13.57
C LEU A 218 -19.13 -11.53 13.05
N PRO A 219 -18.10 -12.34 13.37
CA PRO A 219 -17.91 -13.68 12.79
C PRO A 219 -19.01 -14.70 13.13
N LEU A 220 -19.68 -14.57 14.29
CA LEU A 220 -20.71 -15.53 14.73
C LEU A 220 -22.10 -15.26 14.16
N ASN A 221 -22.48 -13.99 14.00
CA ASN A 221 -23.85 -13.58 13.66
C ASN A 221 -23.95 -12.81 12.34
N GLY A 222 -22.83 -12.47 11.70
CA GLY A 222 -22.79 -11.66 10.47
C GLY A 222 -23.32 -10.23 10.62
N ARG A 223 -23.75 -9.84 11.83
CA ARG A 223 -24.26 -8.50 12.13
C ARG A 223 -23.18 -7.46 11.89
N ARG A 224 -23.51 -6.43 11.10
CA ARG A 224 -22.64 -5.27 10.88
C ARG A 224 -22.73 -4.31 12.05
N ILE A 225 -21.58 -3.83 12.49
CA ILE A 225 -21.44 -2.84 13.54
C ILE A 225 -20.42 -1.78 13.09
N PRO A 226 -20.66 -0.49 13.36
CA PRO A 226 -19.67 0.54 13.10
C PRO A 226 -18.51 0.44 14.09
N LEU A 227 -17.29 0.77 13.64
CA LEU A 227 -16.10 0.71 14.48
C LEU A 227 -16.11 1.73 15.64
N SER A 228 -16.92 2.78 15.55
CA SER A 228 -17.10 3.76 16.63
C SER A 228 -17.70 3.17 17.91
N LEU A 229 -18.45 2.06 17.81
CA LEU A 229 -19.05 1.37 18.95
C LEU A 229 -18.15 0.30 19.56
N LEU A 230 -17.05 -0.02 18.89
CA LEU A 230 -16.09 -1.00 19.36
C LEU A 230 -15.06 -0.36 20.28
N SER A 231 -14.60 -1.15 21.25
CA SER A 231 -13.49 -0.82 22.13
C SER A 231 -12.39 -1.85 21.97
N GLU A 232 -11.20 -1.55 22.49
CA GLU A 232 -10.11 -2.52 22.51
C GLU A 232 -10.48 -3.80 23.28
N ASP A 233 -11.33 -3.70 24.31
CA ASP A 233 -11.86 -4.85 25.05
C ASP A 233 -12.69 -5.80 24.17
N SER A 234 -13.28 -5.28 23.08
CA SER A 234 -14.05 -6.11 22.13
C SER A 234 -13.16 -7.15 21.44
N PHE A 235 -11.83 -6.94 21.44
CA PHE A 235 -10.83 -7.85 20.89
C PHE A 235 -9.95 -8.50 21.98
N ARG A 236 -10.36 -8.43 23.25
CA ARG A 236 -9.55 -8.94 24.38
C ARG A 236 -9.30 -10.45 24.28
N GLU A 237 -10.23 -11.23 23.76
CA GLU A 237 -10.05 -12.68 23.53
C GLU A 237 -8.95 -12.96 22.48
N CYS A 238 -8.66 -12.01 21.60
CA CYS A 238 -7.59 -12.11 20.61
C CYS A 238 -6.20 -11.80 21.18
N ARG A 239 -6.12 -11.16 22.36
CA ARG A 239 -4.85 -10.82 23.02
C ARG A 239 -4.15 -12.01 23.70
N GLY A 240 -4.75 -13.20 23.72
CA GLY A 240 -4.21 -14.29 24.54
C GLY A 240 -4.57 -15.71 24.11
N THR A 241 -3.78 -16.26 23.20
CA THR A 241 -3.13 -17.55 23.44
C THR A 241 -1.66 -17.38 23.05
N LEU A 242 -0.74 -17.34 24.03
CA LEU A 242 0.64 -17.74 23.73
C LEU A 242 0.54 -19.08 23.02
N THR A 243 1.20 -19.21 21.87
CA THR A 243 1.23 -20.51 21.20
C THR A 243 1.86 -21.52 22.16
N LEU A 244 1.52 -22.81 22.06
CA LEU A 244 2.16 -23.85 22.88
C LEU A 244 3.69 -23.73 22.79
N THR A 245 4.21 -23.35 21.62
CA THR A 245 5.61 -23.01 21.37
C THR A 245 6.13 -21.86 22.23
N ASP A 246 5.39 -20.76 22.39
CA ASP A 246 5.81 -19.64 23.24
C ASP A 246 5.87 -20.04 24.72
N TYR A 247 4.90 -20.83 25.18
CA TYR A 247 4.93 -21.40 26.54
C TYR A 247 6.11 -22.34 26.74
N LEU A 248 6.35 -23.23 25.79
CA LEU A 248 7.49 -24.16 25.84
C LEU A 248 8.81 -23.39 25.83
N ILE A 249 8.96 -22.35 25.00
CA ILE A 249 10.17 -21.51 24.95
C ILE A 249 10.41 -20.84 26.31
N VAL A 250 9.38 -20.23 26.91
CA VAL A 250 9.52 -19.60 28.23
C VAL A 250 9.91 -20.63 29.30
N ILE A 251 9.24 -21.78 29.34
CA ILE A 251 9.53 -22.85 30.30
C ILE A 251 10.96 -23.40 30.12
N PHE A 252 11.36 -23.75 28.89
CA PHE A 252 12.70 -24.29 28.62
C PHE A 252 13.80 -23.25 28.83
N SER A 253 13.56 -21.97 28.53
CA SER A 253 14.50 -20.89 28.84
C SER A 253 14.67 -20.71 30.36
N GLY A 254 13.60 -20.84 31.15
CA GLY A 254 13.66 -20.73 32.60
C GLY A 254 14.40 -21.90 33.26
N ILE A 255 14.12 -23.12 32.80
CA ILE A 255 14.80 -24.34 33.28
C ILE A 255 16.29 -24.31 32.91
N SER A 256 16.64 -23.97 31.67
CA SER A 256 18.05 -23.95 31.22
C SER A 256 18.90 -22.94 32.01
N VAL A 257 18.39 -21.74 32.27
CA VAL A 257 19.08 -20.72 33.09
C VAL A 257 19.26 -21.23 34.52
N SER A 258 18.23 -21.86 35.11
CA SER A 258 18.30 -22.39 36.47
C SER A 258 19.33 -23.51 36.60
N VAL A 259 19.36 -24.45 35.65
CA VAL A 259 20.35 -25.54 35.63
C VAL A 259 21.76 -24.99 35.46
N ALA A 260 21.96 -24.05 34.53
CA ALA A 260 23.26 -23.42 34.31
C ALA A 260 23.77 -22.70 35.57
N ALA A 261 22.90 -22.00 36.29
CA ALA A 261 23.24 -21.35 37.54
C ALA A 261 23.66 -22.35 38.63
N ILE A 262 22.90 -23.44 38.81
CA ILE A 262 23.24 -24.49 39.78
C ILE A 262 24.59 -25.13 39.47
N MET A 263 24.82 -25.47 38.20
CA MET A 263 26.09 -26.06 37.76
C MET A 263 27.26 -25.11 37.99
N ALA A 264 27.11 -23.83 37.62
CA ALA A 264 28.13 -22.81 37.86
C ALA A 264 28.45 -22.64 39.35
N SER A 265 27.42 -22.59 40.21
CA SER A 265 27.60 -22.53 41.67
C SER A 265 28.34 -23.76 42.21
N PHE A 266 28.01 -24.96 41.71
CA PHE A 266 28.69 -26.20 42.12
C PHE A 266 30.17 -26.21 41.70
N PHE A 267 30.48 -25.80 40.47
CA PHE A 267 31.86 -25.70 40.00
C PHE A 267 32.66 -24.67 40.80
N LEU A 268 32.08 -23.50 41.08
CA LEU A 268 32.72 -22.48 41.92
C LEU A 268 32.97 -22.99 43.34
N ALA A 269 32.00 -23.67 43.97
CA ALA A 269 32.19 -24.25 45.29
C ALA A 269 33.31 -25.31 45.29
N SER A 270 33.34 -26.15 44.26
CA SER A 270 34.35 -27.21 44.11
C SER A 270 35.76 -26.64 43.89
N THR A 271 35.91 -25.60 43.05
CA THR A 271 37.20 -24.95 42.83
C THR A 271 37.69 -24.24 44.09
N VAL A 272 36.82 -23.51 44.80
CA VAL A 272 37.15 -22.89 46.09
C VAL A 272 37.61 -23.93 47.11
N HIS A 273 36.91 -25.06 47.22
CA HIS A 273 37.30 -26.14 48.13
C HIS A 273 38.66 -26.75 47.76
N CYS A 274 38.93 -26.96 46.46
CA CYS A 274 40.24 -27.40 45.99
C CYS A 274 41.34 -26.38 46.32
N PHE A 275 41.14 -25.09 46.05
CA PHE A 275 42.11 -24.03 46.38
C PHE A 275 42.38 -23.96 47.89
N GLN A 276 41.36 -24.07 48.74
CA GLN A 276 41.54 -24.11 50.19
C GLN A 276 42.36 -25.33 50.64
N ARG A 277 42.16 -26.49 50.02
CA ARG A 277 42.92 -27.70 50.32
C ARG A 277 44.38 -27.60 49.87
N PHE A 278 44.64 -27.06 48.67
CA PHE A 278 46.00 -26.79 48.19
C PHE A 278 46.73 -25.74 49.03
N SER A 279 46.05 -24.67 49.44
CA SER A 279 46.63 -23.66 50.32
C SER A 279 46.99 -24.21 51.71
N LYS A 280 46.18 -25.13 52.26
CA LYS A 280 46.52 -25.83 53.51
C LYS A 280 47.70 -26.80 53.34
N GLY A 281 47.82 -27.48 52.21
CA GLY A 281 48.97 -28.33 51.90
C GLY A 281 50.27 -27.54 51.76
N SER A 282 50.24 -26.42 51.04
CA SER A 282 51.41 -25.55 50.84
C SER A 282 51.90 -24.85 52.12
N LYS A 283 51.09 -24.76 53.17
CA LYS A 283 51.48 -24.18 54.48
C LYS A 283 52.08 -25.20 55.45
N GLY A 284 52.03 -26.50 55.09
CA GLY A 284 52.59 -27.59 55.89
C GLY A 284 54.02 -27.98 55.50
N ASP A 285 54.52 -27.49 54.35
CA ASP A 285 55.83 -27.87 53.82
C ASP A 285 56.93 -26.80 54.04
N ASP A 286 56.60 -25.64 54.63
CA ASP A 286 57.55 -24.53 54.87
C ASP A 286 58.09 -24.46 56.32
N ASP A 287 57.79 -25.42 57.20
CA ASP A 287 58.13 -25.34 58.65
C ASP A 287 59.01 -26.51 59.18
N ASP A 288 59.76 -27.20 58.31
CA ASP A 288 60.80 -28.18 58.71
C ASP A 288 62.15 -27.83 58.06
N GLY A 289 62.83 -26.83 58.62
CA GLY A 289 64.09 -26.35 58.07
C GLY A 289 64.84 -25.32 58.91
N SER A 290 64.98 -25.53 60.22
CA SER A 290 66.03 -24.87 61.02
C SER A 290 66.32 -25.63 62.32
N ASP A 291 67.38 -26.43 62.28
CA ASP A 291 68.28 -26.71 63.40
C ASP A 291 69.72 -26.53 62.86
#